data_AF-A0A068S5U8-F1
#
_entry.id   AF-A0A068S5U8-F1
#
_cell.length_a   1.000
_cell.length_b   1.000
_cell.length_c   1.000
_cell.angle_alpha   90.00
_cell.angle_beta   90.00
_cell.angle_gamma   90.00
#
_symmetry.space_group_name_H-M   'P 1'
#
loop_
_entity.id
_entity.type
_entity.pdbx_description
1 polymer ?
#
loop_
_entity_poly.entity_id
_entity_poly.type
_entity_poly.pdbx_seq_one_letter_code
_entity_poly.pdbx_strand_id
1 'polypeptide(L)'
;MAEETHYALQLVDTLFEELAASKELTIEHAHRLHEVFETKLQESFYLIDNNAVERAICQAGRVIYRVSDACFQKDDRPNTWYTCFLDPRYCSCAEFRNATLCDRSTVMCRHILAVALVDALDLLSGQEPIDDEEFAEIMYRWTL
;
A
#
# COMPACT_ATOMS: atom_id res chain seq x y z
N MET A 1 16.65 -17.73 3.18
CA MET A 1 16.42 -16.42 2.54
C MET A 1 15.44 -16.52 1.37
N ALA A 2 15.75 -17.07 0.19
CA ALA A 2 14.80 -17.07 -0.94
C ALA A 2 13.52 -17.90 -0.69
N GLU A 3 13.62 -19.02 0.02
CA GLU A 3 12.50 -19.91 0.35
C GLU A 3 11.59 -19.30 1.44
N GLU A 4 12.19 -18.64 2.44
CA GLU A 4 11.47 -17.93 3.50
C GLU A 4 10.67 -16.73 2.94
N THR A 5 11.26 -15.97 2.00
CA THR A 5 10.55 -14.87 1.31
C THR A 5 9.39 -15.39 0.45
N HIS A 6 9.56 -16.54 -0.21
CA HIS A 6 8.48 -17.16 -1.00
C HIS A 6 7.30 -17.59 -0.12
N TYR A 7 7.60 -18.23 1.01
CA TYR A 7 6.59 -18.61 1.99
C TYR A 7 5.87 -17.39 2.58
N ALA A 8 6.61 -16.34 2.94
CA ALA A 8 6.03 -15.09 3.45
C ALA A 8 5.08 -14.44 2.42
N LEU A 9 5.44 -14.43 1.14
CA LEU A 9 4.57 -13.91 0.06
C LEU A 9 3.28 -14.72 -0.07
N GLN A 10 3.36 -16.06 -0.08
CA GLN A 10 2.17 -16.92 -0.14
C GLN A 10 1.25 -16.74 1.06
N LEU A 11 1.84 -16.62 2.26
CA LEU A 11 1.10 -16.36 3.49
C LEU A 11 0.35 -15.02 3.42
N VAL A 12 1.02 -13.99 2.93
CA VAL A 12 0.45 -12.65 2.76
C VAL A 12 -0.69 -12.65 1.76
N ASP A 13 -0.52 -13.30 0.60
CA ASP A 13 -1.56 -13.39 -0.43
C ASP A 13 -2.81 -14.08 0.12
N THR A 14 -2.64 -15.22 0.79
CA THR A 14 -3.74 -15.96 1.43
C THR A 14 -4.46 -15.11 2.47
N LEU A 15 -3.72 -14.39 3.31
CA LEU A 15 -4.30 -13.54 4.35
C LEU A 15 -5.07 -12.34 3.77
N PHE A 16 -4.60 -11.74 2.68
CA PHE A 16 -5.34 -10.68 2.00
C PHE A 16 -6.59 -11.19 1.30
N GLU A 17 -6.59 -12.43 0.79
CA GLU A 17 -7.80 -13.09 0.28
C GLU A 17 -8.83 -13.31 1.40
N GLU A 18 -8.40 -13.79 2.58
CA GLU A 18 -9.25 -13.96 3.76
C GLU A 18 -9.87 -12.63 4.24
N LEU A 19 -9.06 -11.57 4.30
CA LEU A 19 -9.51 -10.22 4.63
C LEU A 19 -10.49 -9.67 3.60
N ALA A 20 -10.19 -9.86 2.30
CA ALA A 20 -11.06 -9.40 1.23
C ALA A 20 -12.41 -10.13 1.21
N ALA A 21 -12.44 -11.40 1.59
CA ALA A 21 -13.67 -12.20 1.66
C ALA A 21 -14.52 -11.86 2.89
N SER A 22 -13.89 -11.66 4.06
CA SER A 22 -14.59 -11.40 5.32
C SER A 22 -14.94 -9.92 5.52
N LYS A 23 -14.15 -9.01 4.94
CA LYS A 23 -14.16 -7.56 5.21
C LYS A 23 -13.94 -7.23 6.70
N GLU A 24 -13.32 -8.13 7.45
CA GLU A 24 -13.12 -8.00 8.89
C GLU A 24 -11.66 -8.27 9.29
N LEU A 25 -11.09 -7.36 10.08
CA LEU A 25 -9.79 -7.56 10.70
C LEU A 25 -9.96 -8.23 12.07
N THR A 26 -9.71 -9.53 12.14
CA THR A 26 -9.74 -10.29 13.40
C THR A 26 -8.40 -10.19 14.13
N ILE A 27 -8.40 -10.60 15.41
CA ILE A 27 -7.17 -10.70 16.21
C ILE A 27 -6.17 -11.67 15.56
N GLU A 28 -6.65 -12.79 14.99
CA GLU A 28 -5.80 -13.75 14.28
C GLU A 28 -5.16 -13.14 13.04
N HIS A 29 -5.93 -12.39 12.24
CA HIS A 29 -5.39 -11.64 11.10
C HIS A 29 -4.30 -10.66 11.56
N ALA A 30 -4.57 -9.91 12.63
CA ALA A 30 -3.61 -8.93 13.18
C ALA A 30 -2.32 -9.59 13.68
N HIS A 31 -2.40 -10.74 14.35
CA HIS A 31 -1.22 -11.49 14.79
C HIS A 31 -0.37 -11.96 13.60
N ARG A 32 -0.98 -12.62 12.61
CA ARG A 32 -0.28 -13.12 11.41
C ARG A 32 0.35 -11.97 10.61
N LEU A 33 -0.37 -10.85 10.46
CA LEU A 33 0.18 -9.64 9.84
C LEU A 33 1.38 -9.10 10.62
N HIS A 34 1.31 -9.08 11.95
CA HIS A 34 2.38 -8.54 12.78
C HIS A 34 3.64 -9.39 12.73
N GLU A 35 3.51 -10.71 12.63
CA GLU A 35 4.65 -11.63 12.44
C GLU A 35 5.42 -11.35 11.15
N VAL A 36 4.74 -10.91 10.09
CA VAL A 36 5.38 -10.64 8.79
C VAL A 36 5.88 -9.20 8.66
N PHE A 37 5.11 -8.23 9.14
CA PHE A 37 5.35 -6.81 8.87
C PHE A 37 5.87 -6.03 10.08
N GLU A 38 5.88 -6.63 11.27
CA GLU A 38 6.39 -6.05 12.50
C GLU A 38 5.88 -4.61 12.74
N THR A 39 6.77 -3.63 12.85
CA THR A 39 6.45 -2.22 13.07
C THR A 39 5.74 -1.57 11.89
N LYS A 40 5.94 -2.08 10.66
CA LYS A 40 5.30 -1.53 9.46
C LYS A 40 3.78 -1.68 9.51
N LEU A 41 3.28 -2.71 10.18
CA LEU A 41 1.84 -2.87 10.39
C LEU A 41 1.26 -1.69 11.18
N GLN A 42 1.92 -1.29 12.26
CA GLN A 42 1.48 -0.15 13.08
C GLN A 42 1.55 1.17 12.31
N GLU A 43 2.62 1.37 11.55
CA GLU A 43 2.76 2.54 10.67
C GLU A 43 1.68 2.58 9.59
N SER A 44 1.31 1.42 9.05
CA SER A 44 0.25 1.30 8.05
C SER A 44 -1.12 1.61 8.64
N PHE A 45 -1.44 1.09 9.83
CA PHE A 45 -2.66 1.48 10.52
C PHE A 45 -2.69 2.97 10.83
N TYR A 46 -1.57 3.56 11.23
CA TYR A 46 -1.51 4.99 11.46
C TYR A 46 -1.81 5.81 10.19
N LEU A 47 -1.37 5.37 9.01
CA LEU A 47 -1.77 5.99 7.73
C LEU A 47 -3.29 5.89 7.49
N ILE A 48 -3.85 4.71 7.74
CA ILE A 48 -5.28 4.43 7.54
C ILE A 48 -6.14 5.30 8.47
N ASP A 49 -5.82 5.31 9.76
CA ASP A 49 -6.54 6.06 10.79
C ASP A 49 -6.52 7.58 10.53
N ASN A 50 -5.51 8.08 9.81
CA ASN A 50 -5.38 9.49 9.44
C ASN A 50 -5.92 9.81 8.03
N ASN A 51 -6.68 8.91 7.39
CA ASN A 51 -7.21 9.07 6.03
C ASN A 51 -6.14 9.45 5.01
N ALA A 52 -4.94 8.89 5.15
CA ALA A 52 -3.80 9.25 4.32
C ALA A 52 -3.75 8.51 2.98
N VAL A 53 -4.73 7.65 2.68
CA VAL A 53 -4.83 6.85 1.46
C VAL A 53 -5.98 7.34 0.60
N GLU A 54 -5.68 7.64 -0.65
CA GLU A 54 -6.64 8.03 -1.68
C GLU A 54 -6.66 7.01 -2.83
N ARG A 55 -7.82 6.83 -3.45
CA ARG A 55 -8.01 5.97 -4.62
C ARG A 55 -8.56 6.78 -5.77
N ALA A 56 -7.85 6.75 -6.89
CA ALA A 56 -8.24 7.35 -8.15
C ALA A 56 -8.52 6.27 -9.19
N ILE A 57 -9.56 6.45 -10.00
CA ILE A 57 -9.96 5.50 -11.04
C ILE A 57 -10.14 6.24 -12.36
N CYS A 58 -9.45 5.78 -13.40
CA CYS A 58 -9.64 6.32 -14.74
C CYS A 58 -10.84 5.70 -15.45
N GLN A 59 -11.29 6.33 -16.54
CA GLN A 59 -12.45 5.86 -17.33
C GLN A 59 -12.27 4.43 -17.87
N ALA A 60 -11.02 4.02 -18.13
CA ALA A 60 -10.69 2.66 -18.55
C ALA A 60 -10.70 1.62 -17.41
N GLY A 61 -11.04 2.02 -16.18
CA GLY A 61 -11.10 1.15 -15.00
C GLY A 61 -9.76 0.87 -14.33
N ARG A 62 -8.68 1.53 -14.76
CA ARG A 62 -7.36 1.41 -14.11
C ARG A 62 -7.36 2.23 -12.82
N VAL A 63 -6.77 1.67 -11.77
CA VAL A 63 -6.77 2.23 -10.43
C VAL A 63 -5.36 2.68 -10.04
N ILE A 64 -5.27 3.85 -9.44
CA ILE A 64 -4.06 4.36 -8.78
C ILE A 64 -4.41 4.66 -7.33
N TYR A 65 -3.49 4.36 -6.41
CA TYR A 65 -3.59 4.80 -5.03
C TYR A 65 -2.53 5.87 -4.76
N ARG A 66 -2.88 6.87 -3.96
CA ARG A 66 -1.94 7.88 -3.47
C ARG A 66 -1.89 7.83 -1.96
N VAL A 67 -0.70 7.81 -1.39
CA VAL A 67 -0.51 7.76 0.06
C VAL A 67 0.34 8.93 0.52
N SER A 68 -0.12 9.63 1.56
CA SER A 68 0.55 10.80 2.12
C SER A 68 1.24 10.47 3.43
N ASP A 69 2.50 10.88 3.59
CA ASP A 69 3.21 10.76 4.89
C ASP A 69 3.00 11.99 5.80
N ALA A 70 2.06 12.90 5.49
CA ALA A 70 1.82 14.12 6.28
C ALA A 70 1.68 13.86 7.78
N CYS A 71 1.00 12.78 8.18
CA CYS A 71 0.79 12.44 9.59
C CYS A 71 2.09 12.08 10.33
N PHE A 72 3.15 11.69 9.61
CA PHE A 72 4.48 11.42 10.17
C PHE A 72 5.39 12.65 10.19
N GLN A 73 5.05 13.71 9.45
CA GLN A 73 5.87 14.91 9.37
C GLN A 73 5.59 15.80 10.57
N LYS A 74 6.66 16.20 11.27
CA LYS A 74 6.60 17.11 12.43
C LYS A 74 6.97 18.55 12.09
N ASP A 75 7.40 18.78 10.85
CA ASP A 75 7.94 20.05 10.37
C ASP A 75 7.11 20.57 9.17
N ASP A 76 7.32 21.83 8.82
CA ASP A 76 6.63 22.56 7.73
C ASP A 76 7.09 22.14 6.31
N ARG A 77 7.52 20.88 6.14
CA ARG A 77 7.96 20.36 4.85
C ARG A 77 6.73 20.08 3.96
N PRO A 78 6.86 20.27 2.64
CA PRO A 78 5.76 19.97 1.74
C PRO A 78 5.37 18.50 1.85
N ASN A 79 4.06 18.26 1.94
CA ASN A 79 3.53 16.91 2.01
C ASN A 79 3.98 16.10 0.78
N THR A 80 4.56 14.94 1.03
CA THR A 80 5.02 14.03 -0.02
C THR A 80 3.97 12.96 -0.23
N TRP A 81 3.47 12.88 -1.45
CA TRP A 81 2.55 11.85 -1.91
C TRP A 81 3.31 10.75 -2.64
N TYR A 82 3.00 9.50 -2.30
CA TYR A 82 3.54 8.31 -2.94
C TYR A 82 2.49 7.66 -3.81
N THR A 83 2.87 7.33 -5.03
CA THR A 83 2.01 6.62 -5.99
C THR A 83 2.15 5.12 -5.76
N CYS A 84 1.02 4.44 -5.62
CA CYS A 84 0.94 3.02 -5.29
C CYS A 84 0.03 2.26 -6.26
N PHE A 85 0.42 1.01 -6.58
CA PHE A 85 -0.37 0.03 -7.33
C PHE A 85 -0.41 -1.28 -6.55
N LEU A 86 -1.56 -1.99 -6.61
CA LEU A 86 -1.71 -3.31 -6.02
C LEU A 86 -1.37 -4.43 -6.99
N ASP A 87 -1.63 -4.25 -8.29
CA ASP A 87 -1.32 -5.24 -9.33
C ASP A 87 -0.72 -4.57 -10.58
N PRO A 88 0.59 -4.74 -10.84
CA PRO A 88 1.58 -5.33 -9.94
C PRO A 88 1.81 -4.42 -8.70
N ARG A 89 2.26 -5.00 -7.59
CA ARG A 89 2.63 -4.23 -6.38
C ARG A 89 3.75 -3.26 -6.70
N TYR A 90 3.50 -1.97 -6.48
CA TYR A 90 4.50 -0.91 -6.66
C TYR A 90 4.24 0.26 -5.73
N CYS A 91 5.31 0.86 -5.18
CA CYS A 91 5.25 2.16 -4.55
C CYS A 91 6.44 3.04 -4.98
N SER A 92 6.20 4.34 -5.15
CA SER A 92 7.25 5.31 -5.50
C SER A 92 8.18 5.67 -4.33
N CYS A 93 7.95 5.14 -3.12
CA CYS A 93 8.79 5.45 -1.96
C CYS A 93 10.18 4.78 -2.04
N ALA A 94 11.16 5.40 -1.40
CA ALA A 94 12.54 4.90 -1.40
C ALA A 94 12.67 3.52 -0.74
N GLU A 95 11.84 3.23 0.28
CA GLU A 95 11.84 1.95 0.96
C GLU A 95 11.43 0.81 0.03
N PHE A 96 10.38 0.99 -0.77
CA PHE A 96 9.94 -0.03 -1.72
C PHE A 96 11.05 -0.35 -2.73
N ARG A 97 11.67 0.69 -3.31
CA ARG A 97 12.78 0.49 -4.24
C ARG A 97 13.97 -0.23 -3.59
N ASN A 98 14.43 0.26 -2.44
CA ASN A 98 15.67 -0.24 -1.85
C ASN A 98 15.45 -1.55 -1.10
N ALA A 99 14.50 -1.59 -0.17
CA ALA A 99 14.29 -2.74 0.71
C ALA A 99 13.45 -3.85 0.07
N THR A 100 12.39 -3.51 -0.68
CA THR A 100 11.51 -4.51 -1.30
C THR A 100 12.07 -5.03 -2.62
N LEU A 101 12.44 -4.15 -3.55
CA LEU A 101 12.90 -4.56 -4.89
C LEU A 101 14.38 -4.97 -4.94
N CYS A 102 15.29 -4.12 -4.44
CA CYS A 102 16.73 -4.39 -4.54
C CYS A 102 17.21 -5.41 -3.52
N ASP A 103 16.96 -5.16 -2.23
CA ASP A 103 17.52 -5.95 -1.14
C ASP A 103 16.65 -7.17 -0.77
N ARG A 104 15.37 -7.14 -1.15
CA ARG A 104 14.36 -8.16 -0.79
C ARG A 104 14.30 -8.44 0.72
N SER A 105 14.58 -7.42 1.53
CA SER A 105 14.59 -7.50 2.99
C SER A 105 13.20 -7.27 3.59
N THR A 106 12.27 -6.70 2.81
CA THR A 106 10.87 -6.50 3.21
C THR A 106 9.94 -7.01 2.12
N VAL A 107 8.78 -7.56 2.52
CA VAL A 107 7.76 -8.05 1.59
C VAL A 107 7.03 -6.90 0.89
N MET A 108 6.74 -5.83 1.63
CA MET A 108 6.19 -4.59 1.11
C MET A 108 6.57 -3.41 2.01
N CYS A 109 6.53 -2.20 1.45
CA CYS A 109 6.61 -0.99 2.26
C CYS A 109 5.29 -0.75 3.00
N ARG A 110 5.33 0.10 4.03
CA ARG A 110 4.14 0.51 4.79
C ARG A 110 3.02 1.12 3.92
N HIS A 111 3.38 1.79 2.82
CA HIS A 111 2.39 2.43 1.94
C HIS A 111 1.57 1.38 1.19
N ILE A 112 2.22 0.34 0.64
CA ILE A 112 1.51 -0.77 -0.01
C ILE A 112 0.72 -1.58 0.99
N LEU A 113 1.25 -1.79 2.19
CA LEU A 113 0.52 -2.47 3.26
C LEU A 113 -0.75 -1.70 3.63
N ALA A 114 -0.66 -0.38 3.81
CA ALA A 114 -1.83 0.46 4.06
C ALA A 114 -2.86 0.36 2.93
N VAL A 115 -2.42 0.49 1.67
CA VAL A 115 -3.31 0.39 0.49
C VAL A 115 -3.98 -0.98 0.40
N ALA A 116 -3.22 -2.07 0.59
CA ALA A 116 -3.76 -3.42 0.53
C ALA A 116 -4.78 -3.68 1.64
N LEU A 117 -4.54 -3.17 2.85
CA LEU A 117 -5.47 -3.30 3.97
C LEU A 117 -6.77 -2.53 3.72
N VAL A 118 -6.71 -1.28 3.28
CA VAL A 118 -7.95 -0.51 3.02
C VAL A 118 -8.73 -1.04 1.83
N ASP A 119 -8.06 -1.60 0.82
CA ASP A 119 -8.71 -2.21 -0.33
C ASP A 119 -9.37 -3.55 0.05
N ALA A 120 -8.64 -4.41 0.77
CA ALA A 120 -9.17 -5.68 1.25
C ALA A 120 -10.35 -5.47 2.20
N LEU A 121 -10.26 -4.54 3.13
CA LEU A 121 -11.30 -4.24 4.12
C LEU A 121 -12.41 -3.30 3.60
N ASP A 122 -12.31 -2.81 2.36
CA ASP A 122 -13.24 -1.85 1.74
C ASP A 122 -13.46 -0.58 2.59
N LEU A 123 -12.38 -0.03 3.14
CA LEU A 123 -12.41 1.14 4.03
C LEU A 123 -12.32 2.49 3.31
N LEU A 124 -12.09 2.49 2.00
CA LEU A 124 -11.93 3.72 1.22
C LEU A 124 -13.27 4.38 0.92
N SER A 125 -13.55 5.48 1.62
CA SER A 125 -14.69 6.34 1.35
C SER A 125 -14.42 7.22 0.12
N GLY A 126 -14.79 6.70 -1.05
CA GLY A 126 -14.80 7.45 -2.31
C GLY A 126 -13.78 6.99 -3.34
N GLN A 127 -13.92 7.56 -4.54
CA GLN A 127 -13.05 7.37 -5.69
C GLN A 127 -12.94 8.71 -6.40
N GLU A 128 -11.72 9.18 -6.63
CA GLU A 128 -11.50 10.35 -7.46
C GLU A 128 -11.51 9.91 -8.94
N PRO A 129 -12.43 10.41 -9.77
CA PRO A 129 -12.39 10.15 -11.20
C PRO A 129 -11.25 10.95 -11.82
N ILE A 130 -10.37 10.26 -12.52
CA ILE A 130 -9.29 10.87 -13.32
C ILE A 130 -9.50 10.53 -14.79
N ASP A 131 -8.95 11.33 -15.69
CA ASP A 131 -8.95 10.99 -17.12
C ASP A 131 -7.71 10.17 -17.51
N ASP A 132 -7.68 9.73 -18.76
CA ASP A 132 -6.59 8.89 -19.27
C ASP A 132 -5.28 9.67 -19.45
N GLU A 133 -5.34 11.00 -19.61
CA GLU A 133 -4.17 11.87 -19.74
C GLU A 133 -3.51 12.07 -18.37
N GLU A 134 -4.30 12.36 -17.33
CA GLU A 134 -3.83 12.43 -15.95
C GLU A 134 -3.27 11.08 -15.47
N PHE A 135 -3.93 9.97 -15.80
CA PHE A 135 -3.37 8.63 -15.53
C PHE A 135 -2.01 8.46 -16.21
N ALA A 136 -1.88 8.84 -17.49
CA ALA A 136 -0.63 8.73 -18.24
C ALA A 136 0.47 9.64 -17.68
N GLU A 137 0.13 10.82 -17.17
CA GLU A 137 1.07 11.73 -16.51
C GLU A 137 1.56 11.17 -15.17
N ILE A 138 0.65 10.65 -14.34
CA ILE A 138 0.98 10.00 -13.06
C ILE A 138 1.88 8.80 -13.28
N MET A 139 1.60 8.04 -14.35
CA MET A 139 2.53 7.06 -14.88
C MET A 139 3.79 7.83 -15.24
N TYR A 140 3.97 8.48 -16.39
CA TYR A 140 5.23 9.11 -16.81
C TYR A 140 6.13 9.74 -15.71
N ARG A 141 5.58 10.54 -14.79
CA ARG A 141 6.31 11.13 -13.65
C ARG A 141 7.02 10.13 -12.73
N TRP A 142 6.60 8.86 -12.71
CA TRP A 142 7.27 7.77 -11.99
C TRP A 142 8.62 7.33 -12.60
N THR A 143 8.90 7.68 -13.85
CA THR A 143 10.06 7.22 -14.63
C THR A 143 11.21 8.23 -14.63
N LEU A 144 10.97 9.42 -14.06
CA LEU A 144 11.91 10.53 -13.95
C LEU A 144 12.29 10.77 -12.48
#